data_AF-A0A7C9I161-F1
#
_entry.id   AF-A0A7C9I161-F1
#
_cell.length_a   1.000
_cell.length_b   1.000
_cell.length_c   1.000
_cell.angle_alpha   90.00
_cell.angle_beta   90.00
_cell.angle_gamma   90.00
#
_symmetry.space_group_name_H-M   'P 1'
#
loop_
_entity.id
_entity.type
_entity.pdbx_description
1 polymer ?
#
loop_
_entity_poly.entity_id
_entity_poly.type
_entity_poly.pdbx_seq_one_letter_code
_entity_poly.pdbx_strand_id
1 'polypeptide(L)'
;MIPARPSAHLRHASRVGADPPWGAAPRARRKGWKVNVDNLGVLFLSELVGTAMLVLLGCGVVANVALVKTKGYNGGFLLVNIGWGLAVFSGVVVAYASGAHINPAVTLGLVANGATEFGNAALGTTVPVDALSVLTYIGAQLIGAILGAIIVWLAYKQHFDEEPQAANKLGVFSTGPAIRSYGWNLVTEIIGT
;
A
#
# COMPACT_ATOMS: atom_id res chain seq x y z
N MET A 1 18.40 -78.80 -43.70
CA MET A 1 19.80 -78.31 -43.73
C MET A 1 19.80 -76.95 -44.41
N ILE A 2 19.73 -75.82 -43.69
CA ILE A 2 20.78 -75.08 -42.92
C ILE A 2 21.62 -74.18 -43.86
N PRO A 3 21.93 -72.90 -43.52
CA PRO A 3 21.29 -71.70 -44.09
C PRO A 3 22.31 -70.63 -44.52
N ALA A 4 21.87 -69.41 -44.87
CA ALA A 4 22.69 -68.20 -44.74
C ALA A 4 21.82 -66.96 -44.41
N ARG A 5 22.16 -66.29 -43.30
CA ARG A 5 21.73 -64.95 -42.84
C ARG A 5 22.79 -63.91 -43.27
N PRO A 6 22.72 -62.62 -42.88
CA PRO A 6 21.63 -61.62 -42.88
C PRO A 6 22.10 -60.29 -43.53
N SER A 7 21.21 -59.31 -43.72
CA SER A 7 21.65 -57.90 -43.67
C SER A 7 20.59 -56.99 -43.09
N ALA A 8 21.05 -56.19 -42.13
CA ALA A 8 20.29 -55.27 -41.31
C ALA A 8 19.99 -53.99 -42.08
N HIS A 9 18.75 -53.52 -42.01
CA HIS A 9 18.41 -52.13 -42.29
C HIS A 9 17.91 -51.45 -41.01
N LEU A 10 18.86 -50.80 -40.33
CA LEU A 10 18.61 -49.69 -39.41
C LEU A 10 18.11 -48.49 -40.23
N ARG A 11 16.89 -48.01 -39.98
CA ARG A 11 16.52 -46.61 -40.19
C ARG A 11 15.59 -46.11 -39.08
N HIS A 12 16.17 -45.28 -38.23
CA HIS A 12 15.61 -44.17 -37.46
C HIS A 12 14.08 -44.09 -37.29
N ALA A 13 13.60 -44.49 -36.11
CA ALA A 13 12.37 -43.95 -35.56
C ALA A 13 12.66 -42.53 -35.03
N SER A 14 12.29 -41.51 -35.80
CA SER A 14 12.17 -40.13 -35.31
C SER A 14 11.06 -40.11 -34.26
N ARG A 15 11.43 -39.75 -33.02
CA ARG A 15 10.46 -39.41 -31.98
C ARG A 15 9.83 -38.06 -32.34
N VAL A 16 8.83 -38.08 -33.20
CA VAL A 16 7.90 -36.95 -33.35
C VAL A 16 7.00 -36.99 -32.12
N GLY A 17 6.97 -35.90 -31.36
CA GLY A 17 6.22 -35.79 -30.11
C GLY A 17 4.77 -36.18 -30.33
N ALA A 18 4.29 -37.14 -29.55
CA ALA A 18 2.88 -37.47 -29.50
C ALA A 18 2.13 -36.30 -28.88
N ASP A 19 1.25 -35.68 -29.66
CA ASP A 19 0.23 -34.80 -29.10
C ASP A 19 -0.62 -35.59 -28.09
N PRO A 20 -1.02 -34.98 -26.96
CA PRO A 20 -1.82 -35.67 -25.97
C PRO A 20 -3.17 -36.12 -26.58
N PRO A 21 -3.69 -37.29 -26.17
CA PRO A 21 -4.96 -37.81 -26.69
C PRO A 21 -6.09 -36.81 -26.43
N TRP A 22 -6.99 -36.70 -27.42
CA TRP A 22 -8.18 -35.88 -27.36
C TRP A 22 -8.97 -36.21 -26.08
N GLY A 23 -9.21 -35.19 -25.24
CA GLY A 23 -9.92 -35.34 -23.96
C GLY A 23 -9.06 -35.22 -22.70
N ALA A 24 -7.73 -35.10 -22.80
CA ALA A 24 -6.90 -34.75 -21.64
C ALA A 24 -7.05 -33.26 -21.30
N ALA A 25 -7.56 -32.95 -20.10
CA ALA A 25 -7.58 -31.58 -19.59
C ALA A 25 -6.15 -31.00 -19.60
N PRO A 26 -5.96 -29.71 -19.98
CA PRO A 26 -4.65 -29.09 -19.96
C PRO A 26 -4.04 -29.27 -18.57
N ARG A 27 -2.84 -29.84 -18.47
CA ARG A 27 -2.10 -29.86 -17.21
C ARG A 27 -1.97 -28.41 -16.75
N ALA A 28 -2.60 -28.07 -15.63
CA ALA A 28 -2.47 -26.75 -15.03
C ALA A 28 -0.99 -26.41 -14.95
N ARG A 29 -0.56 -25.40 -15.72
CA ARG A 29 0.82 -24.93 -15.71
C ARG A 29 1.08 -24.48 -14.28
N ARG A 30 1.83 -25.28 -13.52
CA ARG A 30 2.24 -24.93 -12.17
C ARG A 30 3.02 -23.62 -12.28
N LYS A 31 2.36 -22.50 -11.96
CA LYS A 31 2.94 -21.15 -11.98
C LYS A 31 4.05 -21.23 -10.94
N GLY A 32 5.29 -21.41 -11.41
CA GLY A 32 6.45 -21.42 -10.53
C GLY A 32 6.42 -20.14 -9.73
N TRP A 33 6.67 -20.23 -8.43
CA TRP A 33 6.79 -19.08 -7.54
C TRP A 33 8.04 -18.30 -7.94
N LYS A 34 7.91 -17.50 -8.99
CA LYS A 34 8.84 -16.41 -9.29
C LYS A 34 8.28 -15.22 -8.54
N VAL A 35 8.98 -14.78 -7.50
CA VAL A 35 8.70 -13.49 -6.87
C VAL A 35 9.01 -12.45 -7.95
N ASN A 36 7.97 -11.89 -8.56
CA ASN A 36 8.13 -10.85 -9.57
C ASN A 36 8.27 -9.52 -8.79
N VAL A 37 9.50 -9.18 -8.43
CA VAL A 37 9.83 -7.92 -7.73
C VAL A 37 9.84 -6.72 -8.66
N ASP A 38 9.58 -6.95 -9.95
CA ASP A 38 9.78 -5.99 -11.05
C ASP A 38 8.97 -4.69 -10.90
N ASN A 39 7.96 -4.65 -10.01
CA ASN A 39 7.16 -3.45 -9.70
C ASN A 39 7.28 -2.97 -8.25
N LEU A 40 8.00 -3.69 -7.38
CA LEU A 40 7.98 -3.42 -5.93
C LEU A 40 8.46 -2.00 -5.59
N GLY A 41 9.47 -1.51 -6.31
CA GLY A 41 9.95 -0.12 -6.17
C GLY A 41 8.93 0.94 -6.61
N VAL A 42 8.13 0.64 -7.64
CA VAL A 42 7.04 1.54 -8.09
C VAL A 42 5.96 1.62 -7.02
N LEU A 43 5.56 0.47 -6.46
CA LEU A 43 4.54 0.44 -5.41
C LEU A 43 5.02 1.10 -4.12
N PHE A 44 6.29 0.88 -3.75
CA PHE A 44 6.93 1.58 -2.63
C PHE A 44 6.85 3.10 -2.82
N LEU A 45 7.29 3.60 -3.98
CA LEU A 45 7.27 5.05 -4.23
C LEU A 45 5.85 5.60 -4.26
N SER A 46 4.90 4.86 -4.84
CA SER A 46 3.49 5.26 -4.92
C SER A 46 2.84 5.35 -3.53
N GLU A 47 3.05 4.36 -2.66
CA GLU A 47 2.60 4.38 -1.27
C GLU A 47 3.28 5.49 -0.45
N LEU A 48 4.59 5.70 -0.65
CA LEU A 48 5.36 6.72 0.05
C LEU A 48 4.83 8.12 -0.29
N VAL A 49 4.73 8.46 -1.57
CA VAL A 49 4.32 9.81 -2.00
C VAL A 49 2.82 10.04 -1.73
N GLY A 50 1.98 9.01 -1.89
CA GLY A 50 0.57 9.12 -1.54
C GLY A 50 0.32 9.29 -0.04
N THR A 51 1.04 8.56 0.80
CA THR A 51 0.95 8.74 2.26
C THR A 51 1.55 10.08 2.70
N ALA A 52 2.63 10.54 2.06
CA ALA A 52 3.16 11.88 2.29
C ALA A 52 2.16 12.97 1.93
N MET A 53 1.44 12.83 0.81
CA MET A 53 0.36 13.75 0.41
C MET A 53 -0.80 13.73 1.41
N LEU A 54 -1.26 12.54 1.80
CA LEU A 54 -2.30 12.36 2.81
C LEU A 54 -1.93 13.09 4.11
N VAL A 55 -0.73 12.85 4.65
CA VAL A 55 -0.30 13.47 5.91
C VAL A 55 -0.05 14.95 5.74
N LEU A 56 0.53 15.39 4.62
CA LEU A 56 0.74 16.81 4.34
C LEU A 56 -0.56 17.61 4.41
N LEU A 57 -1.60 17.13 3.74
CA LEU A 57 -2.88 17.82 3.67
C LEU A 57 -3.71 17.64 4.95
N GLY A 58 -3.74 16.42 5.50
CA GLY A 58 -4.48 16.08 6.71
C GLY A 58 -3.94 16.81 7.95
N CYS A 59 -2.65 16.65 8.24
CA CYS A 59 -2.02 17.42 9.32
C CYS A 59 -1.97 18.92 8.99
N GLY A 60 -1.90 19.31 7.71
CA GLY A 60 -1.97 20.71 7.29
C GLY A 60 -3.28 21.40 7.69
N VAL A 61 -4.43 20.74 7.53
CA VAL A 61 -5.70 21.31 8.00
C VAL A 61 -5.77 21.39 9.53
N VAL A 62 -5.21 20.40 10.24
CA VAL A 62 -5.15 20.45 11.71
C VAL A 62 -4.24 21.58 12.17
N ALA A 63 -3.07 21.76 11.55
CA ALA A 63 -2.15 22.86 11.83
C ALA A 63 -2.83 24.23 11.64
N ASN A 64 -3.57 24.39 10.54
CA ASN A 64 -4.31 25.62 10.25
C ASN A 64 -5.44 25.91 11.24
N VAL A 65 -6.01 24.90 11.89
CA VAL A 65 -7.12 25.08 12.84
C VAL A 65 -6.63 25.19 14.29
N ALA A 66 -5.60 24.43 14.64
CA ALA A 66 -5.15 24.27 16.02
C ALA A 66 -4.06 25.27 16.43
N LEU A 67 -3.16 25.68 15.51
CA LEU A 67 -2.06 26.59 15.85
C LEU A 67 -2.52 28.04 15.85
N VAL A 68 -2.12 28.80 16.86
CA VAL A 68 -2.34 30.25 16.93
C VAL A 68 -1.77 30.99 15.73
N LYS A 69 -2.33 32.18 15.47
CA LYS A 69 -1.90 33.11 14.40
C LYS A 69 -2.02 32.56 12.97
N THR A 70 -2.64 31.40 12.78
CA THR A 70 -3.08 30.93 11.48
C THR A 70 -4.39 31.63 11.09
N LYS A 71 -4.73 31.65 9.80
CA LYS A 71 -6.00 32.24 9.33
C LYS A 71 -7.20 31.32 9.56
N GLY A 72 -6.97 30.02 9.74
CA GLY A 72 -8.00 29.05 10.09
C GLY A 72 -8.17 28.81 11.58
N TYR A 73 -7.45 29.54 12.45
CA TYR A 73 -7.45 29.28 13.89
C TYR A 73 -8.86 29.22 14.46
N ASN A 74 -9.14 28.16 15.22
CA ASN A 74 -10.46 27.89 15.79
C ASN A 74 -11.58 27.72 14.73
N GLY A 75 -11.24 27.27 13.53
CA GLY A 75 -12.18 26.95 12.43
C GLY A 75 -13.06 25.72 12.67
N GLY A 76 -12.85 25.00 13.78
CA GLY A 76 -13.75 23.96 14.28
C GLY A 76 -13.62 22.60 13.59
N PHE A 77 -14.37 21.63 14.13
CA PHE A 77 -14.28 20.22 13.75
C PHE A 77 -14.72 19.94 12.30
N LEU A 78 -15.69 20.70 11.78
CA LEU A 78 -16.16 20.53 10.40
C LEU A 78 -15.06 20.80 9.37
N LEU A 79 -14.25 21.85 9.57
CA LEU A 79 -13.14 22.18 8.67
C LEU A 79 -12.09 21.07 8.66
N VAL A 80 -11.80 20.50 9.84
CA VAL A 80 -10.88 19.35 9.99
C VAL A 80 -11.40 18.13 9.23
N ASN A 81 -12.68 17.76 9.41
CA ASN A 81 -13.26 16.59 8.75
C ASN A 81 -13.25 16.70 7.22
N ILE A 82 -13.66 17.84 6.68
CA ILE A 82 -13.65 18.06 5.22
C ILE A 82 -12.22 18.08 4.68
N GLY A 83 -11.29 18.74 5.39
CA GLY A 83 -9.88 18.78 4.99
C GLY A 83 -9.24 17.40 4.98
N TRP A 84 -9.50 16.56 5.98
CA TRP A 84 -9.05 15.16 6.00
C TRP A 84 -9.67 14.32 4.89
N GLY A 85 -10.96 14.49 4.60
CA GLY A 85 -11.61 13.81 3.47
C GLY A 85 -10.94 14.12 2.13
N LEU A 86 -10.61 15.40 1.87
CA LEU A 86 -9.88 15.81 0.68
C LEU A 86 -8.41 15.36 0.68
N ALA A 87 -7.79 15.26 1.86
CA ALA A 87 -6.44 14.72 2.02
C ALA A 87 -6.37 13.24 1.63
N VAL A 88 -7.33 12.43 2.09
CA VAL A 88 -7.47 11.01 1.71
C VAL A 88 -7.68 10.88 0.21
N PHE A 89 -8.62 11.64 -0.36
CA PHE A 89 -8.85 11.62 -1.80
C PHE A 89 -7.57 11.93 -2.60
N SER A 90 -6.84 12.98 -2.22
CA SER A 90 -5.60 13.36 -2.90
C SER A 90 -4.51 12.29 -2.75
N GLY A 91 -4.36 11.72 -1.55
CA GLY A 91 -3.44 10.60 -1.29
C GLY A 91 -3.75 9.38 -2.16
N VAL A 92 -5.03 9.03 -2.32
CA VAL A 92 -5.48 7.91 -3.17
C VAL A 92 -5.14 8.16 -4.63
N VAL A 93 -5.41 9.37 -5.14
CA VAL A 93 -5.09 9.74 -6.53
C VAL A 93 -3.58 9.65 -6.79
N VAL A 94 -2.75 10.10 -5.85
CA VAL A 94 -1.28 10.04 -5.96
C VAL A 94 -0.76 8.60 -5.84
N ALA A 95 -1.35 7.78 -4.96
CA ALA A 95 -0.99 6.37 -4.76
C ALA A 95 -1.64 5.40 -5.77
N TYR A 96 -2.24 5.90 -6.84
CA TYR A 96 -3.05 5.07 -7.74
C TYR A 96 -2.31 3.86 -8.32
N ALA A 97 -0.99 3.94 -8.51
CA ALA A 97 -0.18 2.84 -9.04
C ALA A 97 -0.02 1.66 -8.09
N SER A 98 -0.05 1.87 -6.77
CA SER A 98 0.00 0.80 -5.76
C SER A 98 -1.36 0.19 -5.41
N GLY A 99 -2.46 0.68 -6.02
CA GLY A 99 -3.80 0.38 -5.53
C GLY A 99 -4.17 1.21 -4.29
N ALA A 100 -3.34 2.20 -3.93
CA ALA A 100 -3.64 3.23 -2.94
C ALA A 100 -4.07 2.70 -1.56
N HIS A 101 -3.25 1.86 -0.93
CA HIS A 101 -3.56 1.42 0.44
C HIS A 101 -3.40 2.58 1.42
N ILE A 102 -2.27 3.29 1.34
CA ILE A 102 -1.89 4.49 2.11
C ILE A 102 -2.14 4.40 3.63
N ASN A 103 -2.27 3.18 4.15
CA ASN A 103 -2.67 2.86 5.51
C ASN A 103 -2.28 1.40 5.83
N PRO A 104 -1.51 1.15 6.89
CA PRO A 104 -1.16 -0.20 7.32
C PRO A 104 -2.37 -1.09 7.63
N ALA A 105 -3.45 -0.54 8.21
CA ALA A 105 -4.66 -1.29 8.51
C ALA A 105 -5.36 -1.76 7.22
N VAL A 106 -5.37 -0.95 6.16
CA VAL A 106 -5.90 -1.33 4.85
C VAL A 106 -5.05 -2.43 4.23
N THR A 107 -3.73 -2.29 4.25
CA THR A 107 -2.81 -3.33 3.76
C THR A 107 -3.07 -4.67 4.45
N LEU A 108 -3.14 -4.67 5.79
CA LEU A 108 -3.40 -5.89 6.56
C LEU A 108 -4.82 -6.42 6.38
N GLY A 109 -5.82 -5.54 6.25
CA GLY A 109 -7.21 -5.89 5.97
C GLY A 109 -7.36 -6.61 4.64
N LEU A 110 -6.64 -6.17 3.60
CA LEU A 110 -6.61 -6.86 2.31
C LEU A 110 -5.98 -8.26 2.40
N VAL A 111 -4.89 -8.40 3.16
CA VAL A 111 -4.30 -9.73 3.45
C VAL A 111 -5.30 -10.62 4.17
N ALA A 112 -5.97 -10.11 5.21
CA ALA A 112 -6.97 -10.85 5.97
C ALA A 112 -8.18 -11.24 5.11
N ASN A 113 -8.53 -10.43 4.12
CA ASN A 113 -9.58 -10.71 3.15
C ASN A 113 -9.14 -11.68 2.03
N GLY A 114 -7.90 -12.19 2.06
CA GLY A 114 -7.40 -13.18 1.11
C GLY A 114 -6.87 -12.61 -0.21
N ALA A 115 -6.46 -11.33 -0.24
CA ALA A 115 -5.81 -10.76 -1.42
C ALA A 115 -4.54 -11.54 -1.78
N THR A 116 -4.38 -11.87 -3.06
CA THR A 116 -3.22 -12.62 -3.58
C THR A 116 -2.22 -11.74 -4.32
N GLU A 117 -2.64 -10.56 -4.77
CA GLU A 117 -1.79 -9.57 -5.43
C GLU A 117 -2.11 -8.17 -4.88
N PHE A 118 -1.08 -7.32 -4.76
CA PHE A 118 -1.18 -5.88 -4.53
C PHE A 118 -0.85 -5.13 -5.81
N GLY A 119 -1.09 -3.81 -5.82
CA GLY A 119 -0.83 -2.95 -6.97
C GLY A 119 -2.07 -2.74 -7.84
N ASN A 120 -1.89 -2.04 -8.95
CA ASN A 120 -2.97 -1.71 -9.85
C ASN A 120 -2.92 -2.58 -11.11
N ALA A 121 -3.90 -3.47 -11.26
CA ALA A 121 -4.00 -4.36 -12.42
C ALA A 121 -4.17 -3.59 -13.74
N ALA A 122 -4.86 -2.46 -13.75
CA ALA A 122 -5.05 -1.64 -14.95
C ALA A 122 -3.74 -1.00 -15.45
N LEU A 123 -2.76 -0.81 -14.56
CA LEU A 123 -1.44 -0.28 -14.89
C LEU A 123 -0.37 -1.38 -15.04
N GLY A 124 -0.73 -2.65 -14.82
CA GLY A 124 0.23 -3.76 -14.86
C GLY A 124 1.29 -3.70 -13.76
N THR A 125 1.04 -2.95 -12.68
CA THR A 125 2.00 -2.72 -11.59
C THR A 125 1.86 -3.74 -10.45
N THR A 126 1.24 -4.90 -10.68
CA THR A 126 0.94 -5.83 -9.60
C THR A 126 2.16 -6.59 -9.09
N VAL A 127 2.11 -6.95 -7.81
CA VAL A 127 3.07 -7.84 -7.14
C VAL A 127 2.32 -8.89 -6.31
N PRO A 128 2.87 -10.10 -6.13
CA PRO A 128 2.25 -11.08 -5.24
C PRO A 128 2.23 -10.57 -3.78
N VAL A 129 1.20 -10.97 -3.04
CA VAL A 129 1.13 -10.75 -1.59
C VAL A 129 2.05 -11.76 -0.91
N ASP A 130 3.09 -11.24 -0.26
CA ASP A 130 4.00 -11.98 0.59
C ASP A 130 4.52 -11.06 1.71
N ALA A 131 5.35 -11.58 2.60
CA ALA A 131 5.90 -10.80 3.71
C ALA A 131 6.70 -9.58 3.23
N LEU A 132 7.40 -9.68 2.10
CA LEU A 132 8.21 -8.59 1.57
C LEU A 132 7.33 -7.48 1.00
N SER A 133 6.29 -7.81 0.24
CA SER A 133 5.36 -6.80 -0.29
C SER A 133 4.56 -6.11 0.83
N VAL A 134 4.11 -6.84 1.85
CA VAL A 134 3.44 -6.25 3.03
C VAL A 134 4.37 -5.29 3.77
N LEU A 135 5.60 -5.71 4.07
CA LEU A 135 6.59 -4.86 4.76
C LEU A 135 6.99 -3.65 3.91
N THR A 136 7.02 -3.79 2.59
CA THR A 136 7.31 -2.69 1.66
C THR A 136 6.21 -1.63 1.72
N TYR A 137 4.94 -2.03 1.67
CA TYR A 137 3.81 -1.10 1.79
C TYR A 137 3.82 -0.37 3.13
N ILE A 138 3.95 -1.10 4.24
CA ILE A 138 3.97 -0.50 5.58
C ILE A 138 5.19 0.41 5.74
N GLY A 139 6.38 -0.02 5.29
CA GLY A 139 7.59 0.79 5.33
C GLY A 139 7.45 2.08 4.52
N ALA A 140 6.92 1.99 3.30
CA ALA A 140 6.65 3.15 2.45
C ALA A 140 5.68 4.13 3.12
N GLN A 141 4.58 3.62 3.69
CA GLN A 141 3.56 4.42 4.37
C GLN A 141 4.14 5.16 5.57
N LEU A 142 4.92 4.48 6.42
CA LEU A 142 5.53 5.11 7.60
C LEU A 142 6.56 6.18 7.21
N ILE A 143 7.40 5.91 6.21
CA ILE A 143 8.37 6.89 5.70
C ILE A 143 7.62 8.08 5.08
N GLY A 144 6.62 7.81 4.24
CA GLY A 144 5.77 8.83 3.63
C GLY A 144 5.10 9.73 4.67
N ALA A 145 4.53 9.14 5.72
CA ALA A 145 3.91 9.87 6.82
C ALA A 145 4.90 10.79 7.54
N ILE A 146 6.11 10.31 7.84
CA ILE A 146 7.17 11.12 8.45
C ILE A 146 7.55 12.30 7.54
N LEU A 147 7.73 12.05 6.25
CA LEU A 147 8.07 13.10 5.28
C LEU A 147 6.94 14.14 5.17
N GLY A 148 5.69 13.70 5.08
CA GLY A 148 4.53 14.59 5.07
C GLY A 148 4.45 15.46 6.33
N ALA A 149 4.69 14.88 7.50
CA ALA A 149 4.71 15.61 8.77
C ALA A 149 5.84 16.65 8.84
N ILE A 150 7.05 16.31 8.35
CA ILE A 150 8.16 17.26 8.26
C ILE A 150 7.79 18.45 7.35
N ILE A 151 7.15 18.19 6.21
CA ILE A 151 6.74 19.25 5.29
C ILE A 151 5.68 20.16 5.94
N VAL A 152 4.71 19.61 6.68
CA VAL A 152 3.75 20.40 7.46
C VAL A 152 4.45 21.27 8.49
N TRP A 153 5.39 20.70 9.23
CA TRP A 153 6.17 21.46 10.20
C TRP A 153 6.95 22.60 9.54
N LEU A 154 7.57 22.36 8.38
CA LEU A 154 8.26 23.40 7.61
C LEU A 154 7.28 24.51 7.16
N ALA A 155 6.11 24.13 6.62
CA ALA A 155 5.11 25.08 6.14
C ALA A 155 4.51 25.94 7.26
N TYR A 156 4.37 25.39 8.46
CA TYR A 156 3.80 26.07 9.63
C TYR A 156 4.83 26.46 10.68
N LYS A 157 6.13 26.45 10.36
CA LYS A 157 7.24 26.58 11.33
C LYS A 157 7.07 27.76 12.29
N GLN A 158 6.73 28.94 11.74
CA GLN A 158 6.53 30.15 12.55
C GLN A 158 5.30 30.05 13.45
N HIS A 159 4.22 29.42 12.98
CA HIS A 159 3.03 29.18 13.81
C HIS A 159 3.32 28.18 14.94
N PHE A 160 4.14 27.15 14.67
CA PHE A 160 4.61 26.23 15.70
C PHE A 160 5.50 26.92 16.75
N ASP A 161 6.33 27.88 16.35
CA ASP A 161 7.18 28.64 17.29
C ASP A 161 6.34 29.54 18.20
N GLU A 162 5.30 30.15 17.64
CA GLU A 162 4.39 31.06 18.35
C GLU A 162 3.35 30.34 19.21
N GLU A 163 3.07 29.06 18.95
CA GLU A 163 2.10 28.28 19.71
C GLU A 163 2.59 28.00 21.14
N PRO A 164 1.89 28.48 22.19
CA PRO A 164 2.32 28.25 23.56
C PRO A 164 1.99 26.85 24.07
N GLN A 165 0.94 26.19 23.56
CA GLN A 165 0.48 24.92 24.12
C GLN A 165 1.12 23.73 23.39
N ALA A 166 1.94 22.97 24.12
CA ALA A 166 2.58 21.76 23.58
C ALA A 166 1.56 20.71 23.09
N ALA A 167 0.40 20.63 23.73
CA ALA A 167 -0.68 19.73 23.32
C ALA A 167 -1.22 20.06 21.93
N ASN A 168 -1.37 21.33 21.59
CA ASN A 168 -1.81 21.75 20.25
C ASN A 168 -0.78 21.36 19.18
N LYS A 169 0.53 21.52 19.49
CA LYS A 169 1.60 21.11 18.57
C LYS A 169 1.59 19.61 18.32
N LEU A 170 1.45 18.81 19.39
CA LEU A 170 1.37 17.35 19.29
C LEU A 170 0.10 16.90 18.55
N GLY A 171 -1.01 17.58 18.80
CA GLY A 171 -2.31 17.31 18.19
C GLY A 171 -2.34 17.51 16.67
N VAL A 172 -1.40 18.27 16.10
CA VAL A 172 -1.25 18.37 14.63
C VAL A 172 -0.84 17.03 14.02
N PHE A 173 -0.01 16.25 14.71
CA PHE A 173 0.64 15.06 14.14
C PHE A 173 0.12 13.73 14.70
N SER A 174 -0.67 13.78 15.78
CA SER A 174 -1.15 12.59 16.48
C SER A 174 -2.49 12.83 17.15
N THR A 175 -3.22 11.76 17.41
CA THR A 175 -4.51 11.80 18.09
C THR A 175 -4.34 11.56 19.59
N GLY A 176 -5.15 12.26 20.38
CA GLY A 176 -5.23 12.08 21.83
C GLY A 176 -6.68 11.97 22.26
N PRO A 177 -7.04 11.03 23.16
CA PRO A 177 -8.42 10.88 23.59
C PRO A 177 -8.84 12.07 24.47
N ALA A 178 -10.04 12.61 24.23
CA ALA A 178 -10.61 13.66 25.07
C ALA A 178 -10.86 13.17 26.52
N ILE A 179 -11.29 11.91 26.66
CA ILE A 179 -11.41 11.20 27.94
C ILE A 179 -10.57 9.94 27.84
N ARG A 180 -9.56 9.81 28.71
CA ARG A 180 -8.63 8.68 28.69
C ARG A 180 -9.26 7.44 29.32
N SER A 181 -9.45 6.41 28.51
CA SER A 181 -9.85 5.07 28.94
C SER A 181 -9.38 4.04 27.91
N TYR A 182 -8.33 3.28 28.24
CA TYR A 182 -7.68 2.39 27.28
C TYR A 182 -8.64 1.40 26.59
N GLY A 183 -9.53 0.77 27.34
CA GLY A 183 -10.52 -0.17 26.79
C GLY A 183 -11.52 0.51 25.86
N TRP A 184 -12.14 1.62 26.31
CA TRP A 184 -13.14 2.32 25.50
C TRP A 184 -12.54 3.04 24.30
N ASN A 185 -11.32 3.57 24.42
CA ASN A 185 -10.61 4.16 23.28
C ASN A 185 -10.22 3.09 22.25
N LEU A 186 -9.87 1.87 22.68
CA LEU A 186 -9.64 0.77 21.74
C LEU A 186 -10.93 0.41 20.98
N VAL A 187 -12.07 0.34 21.67
CA VAL A 187 -13.37 0.08 21.02
C VAL A 187 -13.68 1.13 19.95
N THR A 188 -13.42 2.41 20.20
CA THR A 188 -13.66 3.46 19.21
C THR A 188 -12.77 3.32 17.97
N GLU A 189 -11.49 2.98 18.15
CA GLU A 189 -10.57 2.77 17.01
C GLU A 189 -10.96 1.53 16.18
N ILE A 190 -11.42 0.45 16.82
CA ILE A 190 -11.90 -0.76 16.12
C ILE A 190 -13.15 -0.46 15.29
N ILE A 191 -14.10 0.33 15.82
CA ILE A 191 -15.34 0.65 15.09
C ILE A 191 -15.08 1.66 13.96
N GLY A 192 -14.15 2.58 14.16
CA GLY A 192 -13.83 3.63 13.18
C GLY A 192 -12.95 3.19 12.02
N THR A 193 -12.26 2.05 12.14
CA THR A 193 -11.36 1.48 11.14
C THR A 193 -12.06 0.43 10.30
#